data_AF-A0A9E5FNJ7-F1
#
_entry.id   AF-A0A9E5FNJ7-F1
#
_cell.length_a   1.000
_cell.length_b   1.000
_cell.length_c   1.000
_cell.angle_alpha   90.00
_cell.angle_beta   90.00
_cell.angle_gamma   90.00
#
_symmetry.space_group_name_H-M   'P 1'
#
loop_
_entity.id
_entity.type
_entity.pdbx_description
1 polymer ?
#
loop_
_entity_poly.entity_id
_entity_poly.type
_entity_poly.pdbx_seq_one_letter_code
_entity_poly.pdbx_strand_id
1 'polypeptide(L)'
;MRRQYFQTLLSLCLGGLAGYVPHKVGAQMATEPLLTRSTAVLPNLVFIFDDSGSMNATYMFQYGGKPSGMGMSGPPQKGSVDEAALSPSINRIYYDPRIRYKNRVDATGNDIRPNTLRNSTEFEVYFYKVSPSATQTSTWNNTGNDPSNGSASYFKSGSPNGYQPQTSELAPGASTNTPYPNKVSNNIKNFPKWLGRTDCISSPTVCTWQEELQNYSVWSVYHKTREDLSRTGVGLAFKDIGPTIRLGWGTINKLENGQLTSGVALFDASVKARFYDWLYNVPISGDTPNRKALDTVGKYFSRTDSAGPWGSNPNPSSTGTTASGSSLGGVNEPSSAHLSCRRSFAMLMTDGYYNDSFNGLG
;
A
#
# COMPACT_ATOMS: atom_id res chain seq x y z
N MET A 1 -64.36 56.22 -42.61
CA MET A 1 -64.64 55.90 -41.19
C MET A 1 -63.73 54.75 -40.77
N ARG A 2 -62.91 54.98 -39.72
CA ARG A 2 -61.97 54.08 -38.99
C ARG A 2 -60.87 53.36 -39.84
N ARG A 3 -59.60 53.80 -39.85
CA ARG A 3 -58.48 53.51 -38.89
C ARG A 3 -58.35 52.00 -38.61
N GLN A 4 -57.24 51.27 -38.80
CA GLN A 4 -55.78 51.56 -38.76
C GLN A 4 -55.01 50.45 -39.54
N TYR A 5 -54.06 50.79 -40.44
CA TYR A 5 -52.57 50.75 -40.30
C TYR A 5 -51.97 49.35 -40.01
N PHE A 6 -51.37 48.69 -41.01
CA PHE A 6 -49.94 48.72 -41.43
C PHE A 6 -49.06 47.75 -40.61
N GLN A 7 -48.53 46.70 -41.25
CA GLN A 7 -47.08 46.57 -41.48
C GLN A 7 -46.69 45.26 -42.23
N THR A 8 -46.04 45.49 -43.38
CA THR A 8 -44.94 44.73 -44.05
C THR A 8 -45.18 43.26 -44.45
N LEU A 9 -45.39 42.97 -45.75
CA LEU A 9 -44.40 42.75 -46.83
C LEU A 9 -43.49 41.54 -46.55
N LEU A 10 -43.64 40.37 -47.21
CA LEU A 10 -43.59 40.00 -48.64
C LEU A 10 -42.23 39.34 -48.96
N SER A 11 -42.31 38.03 -49.25
CA SER A 11 -41.47 37.26 -50.19
C SER A 11 -39.96 37.14 -49.89
N LEU A 12 -39.25 36.07 -50.28
CA LEU A 12 -39.37 35.27 -51.49
C LEU A 12 -38.65 33.92 -51.27
N CYS A 13 -39.22 32.86 -51.84
CA CYS A 13 -38.61 31.55 -52.04
C CYS A 13 -37.28 31.63 -52.83
N LEU A 14 -36.31 30.73 -52.53
CA LEU A 14 -35.86 29.65 -53.43
C LEU A 14 -34.60 28.94 -52.87
N GLY A 15 -34.53 27.63 -53.05
CA GLY A 15 -33.28 26.95 -53.43
C GLY A 15 -32.48 26.28 -52.31
N GLY A 16 -32.49 24.94 -52.29
CA GLY A 16 -31.73 24.13 -51.35
C GLY A 16 -30.23 24.06 -51.63
N LEU A 17 -29.49 23.70 -50.58
CA LEU A 17 -28.22 22.97 -50.62
C LEU A 17 -28.02 22.40 -49.22
N ALA A 18 -28.10 21.08 -49.09
CA ALA A 18 -27.74 20.37 -47.88
C ALA A 18 -26.23 20.58 -47.63
N GLY A 19 -25.90 21.50 -46.75
CA GLY A 19 -24.54 21.73 -46.28
C GLY A 19 -24.09 20.59 -45.39
N TYR A 20 -23.34 19.65 -45.95
CA TYR A 20 -22.47 18.76 -45.19
C TYR A 20 -21.50 19.63 -44.38
N VAL A 21 -21.62 19.64 -43.05
CA VAL A 21 -20.59 20.21 -42.16
C VAL A 21 -19.63 19.08 -41.81
N PRO A 22 -18.46 18.96 -42.43
CA PRO A 22 -17.47 18.01 -41.96
C PRO A 22 -17.04 18.45 -40.56
N HIS A 23 -17.39 17.67 -39.54
CA HIS A 23 -16.72 17.74 -38.24
C HIS A 23 -15.28 17.28 -38.46
N LYS A 24 -14.40 18.21 -38.85
CA LYS A 24 -12.96 18.01 -38.70
C LYS A 24 -12.65 18.09 -37.21
N VAL A 25 -12.66 16.93 -36.54
CA VAL A 25 -11.91 16.74 -35.31
C VAL A 25 -10.43 16.70 -35.70
N GLY A 26 -9.87 17.89 -35.92
CA GLY A 26 -8.43 18.06 -35.93
C GLY A 26 -7.96 18.04 -34.49
N ALA A 27 -7.06 17.14 -34.13
CA ALA A 27 -6.28 17.29 -32.91
C ALA A 27 -5.65 18.68 -32.94
N GLN A 28 -6.08 19.58 -32.04
CA GLN A 28 -5.48 20.90 -31.95
C GLN A 28 -4.06 20.69 -31.42
N MET A 29 -3.08 20.85 -32.30
CA MET A 29 -1.68 20.73 -31.92
C MET A 29 -1.39 21.79 -30.85
N ALA A 30 -0.66 21.39 -29.81
CA ALA A 30 -0.25 22.30 -28.76
C ALA A 30 0.42 23.53 -29.38
N THR A 31 -0.13 24.71 -29.13
CA THR A 31 0.32 25.97 -29.73
C THR A 31 1.59 26.52 -29.08
N GLU A 32 2.18 25.79 -28.13
CA GLU A 32 3.36 26.21 -27.38
C GLU A 32 4.44 25.11 -27.39
N PRO A 33 5.72 25.46 -27.64
CA PRO A 33 6.83 24.51 -27.61
C PRO A 33 6.94 23.78 -26.26
N LEU A 34 7.16 22.47 -26.30
CA LEU A 34 7.38 21.63 -25.12
C LEU A 34 8.51 22.16 -24.20
N LEU A 35 9.48 22.87 -24.79
CA LEU A 35 10.67 23.40 -24.15
C LEU A 35 10.47 24.79 -23.51
N THR A 36 9.37 25.50 -23.80
CA THR A 36 9.05 26.82 -23.22
C THR A 36 7.97 26.75 -22.13
N ARG A 37 7.48 25.55 -21.79
CA ARG A 37 6.60 25.36 -20.63
C ARG A 37 7.35 25.62 -19.33
N SER A 38 7.12 26.80 -18.76
CA SER A 38 7.60 27.19 -17.42
C SER A 38 6.98 26.40 -16.27
N THR A 39 5.91 25.61 -16.52
CA THR A 39 5.23 24.80 -15.51
C THR A 39 5.17 23.32 -15.90
N ALA A 40 5.83 22.48 -15.10
CA ALA A 40 5.73 21.03 -15.19
C ALA A 40 4.25 20.60 -15.04
N VAL A 41 3.73 19.77 -15.97
CA VAL A 41 2.41 19.16 -15.79
C VAL A 41 2.48 18.17 -14.64
N LEU A 42 1.83 18.47 -13.52
CA LEU A 42 1.80 17.53 -12.40
C LEU A 42 1.07 16.23 -12.80
N PRO A 43 1.65 15.04 -12.61
CA PRO A 43 0.98 13.78 -12.91
C PRO A 43 -0.17 13.50 -11.93
N ASN A 44 -1.12 12.66 -12.34
CA ASN A 44 -2.09 12.04 -11.46
C ASN A 44 -1.54 10.70 -10.95
N LEU A 45 -1.75 10.44 -9.68
CA LEU A 45 -1.60 9.13 -9.06
C LEU A 45 -2.93 8.81 -8.36
N VAL A 46 -3.51 7.66 -8.66
CA VAL A 46 -4.59 7.08 -7.85
C VAL A 46 -4.00 5.93 -7.05
N PHE A 47 -3.95 6.09 -5.73
CA PHE A 47 -3.53 5.04 -4.81
C PHE A 47 -4.73 4.16 -4.45
N ILE A 48 -4.57 2.85 -4.60
CA ILE A 48 -5.61 1.86 -4.33
C ILE A 48 -5.12 0.99 -3.17
N PHE A 49 -5.88 0.97 -2.09
CA PHE A 49 -5.59 0.14 -0.93
C PHE A 49 -6.50 -1.08 -0.92
N ASP A 50 -5.91 -2.26 -0.74
CA ASP A 50 -6.63 -3.48 -0.47
C ASP A 50 -7.21 -3.44 0.94
N ASP A 51 -8.54 -3.38 1.02
CA ASP A 51 -9.31 -3.46 2.25
C ASP A 51 -9.92 -4.84 2.48
N SER A 52 -9.51 -5.87 1.74
CA SER A 52 -10.05 -7.23 1.90
C SER A 52 -9.72 -7.85 3.26
N GLY A 53 -10.55 -8.81 3.69
CA GLY A 53 -10.34 -9.51 4.95
C GLY A 53 -8.97 -10.21 5.09
N SER A 54 -8.31 -10.57 3.99
CA SER A 54 -7.00 -11.23 4.03
C SER A 54 -5.86 -10.34 4.51
N MET A 55 -6.06 -9.02 4.47
CA MET A 55 -5.08 -8.07 4.96
C MET A 55 -4.86 -8.16 6.49
N ASN A 56 -5.82 -8.74 7.23
CA ASN A 56 -5.70 -8.98 8.68
C ASN A 56 -4.72 -10.10 9.05
N ALA A 57 -4.24 -10.85 8.06
CA ALA A 57 -3.36 -11.98 8.30
C ALA A 57 -2.08 -11.54 9.00
N THR A 58 -1.67 -12.30 10.01
CA THR A 58 -0.39 -12.14 10.72
C THR A 58 0.71 -13.00 10.12
N TYR A 59 0.49 -13.51 8.91
CA TYR A 59 1.41 -14.38 8.21
C TYR A 59 1.53 -14.03 6.73
N MET A 60 2.74 -14.18 6.21
CA MET A 60 3.08 -14.12 4.79
C MET A 60 4.06 -15.26 4.51
N PHE A 61 3.51 -16.45 4.37
CA PHE A 61 4.30 -17.65 4.11
C PHE A 61 4.75 -17.67 2.66
N GLN A 62 6.06 -17.81 2.46
CA GLN A 62 6.64 -18.02 1.12
C GLN A 62 6.41 -19.45 0.62
N TYR A 63 6.25 -20.41 1.54
CA TYR A 63 6.11 -21.85 1.29
C TYR A 63 5.08 -22.42 2.27
N GLY A 64 4.33 -23.47 1.88
CA GLY A 64 3.22 -23.95 2.70
C GLY A 64 2.46 -25.14 2.13
N GLY A 65 1.52 -25.67 2.93
CA GLY A 65 0.83 -26.92 2.66
C GLY A 65 -0.31 -26.82 1.64
N LYS A 66 -1.17 -25.79 1.73
CA LYS A 66 -2.31 -25.61 0.81
C LYS A 66 -2.55 -24.12 0.49
N PRO A 67 -2.77 -23.74 -0.77
CA PRO A 67 -3.28 -22.42 -1.11
C PRO A 67 -4.64 -22.16 -0.43
N SER A 68 -4.86 -20.95 0.06
CA SER A 68 -6.13 -20.50 0.62
C SER A 68 -6.44 -19.07 0.19
N GLY A 69 -7.66 -18.58 0.45
CA GLY A 69 -8.01 -17.16 0.24
C GLY A 69 -7.18 -16.18 1.08
N MET A 70 -6.50 -16.68 2.11
CA MET A 70 -5.55 -15.92 2.93
C MET A 70 -4.10 -16.05 2.41
N GLY A 71 -3.90 -16.57 1.20
CA GLY A 71 -2.60 -16.97 0.67
C GLY A 71 -2.21 -18.39 1.09
N MET A 72 -0.94 -18.75 0.91
CA MET A 72 -0.44 -20.08 1.30
C MET A 72 -0.70 -20.33 2.79
N SER A 73 -1.36 -21.45 3.12
CA SER A 73 -1.49 -21.90 4.50
C SER A 73 -0.10 -22.19 5.06
N GLY A 74 0.09 -21.88 6.33
CA GLY A 74 1.25 -22.38 7.07
C GLY A 74 1.39 -23.90 6.92
N PRO A 75 2.60 -24.42 7.16
CA PRO A 75 2.81 -25.86 7.19
C PRO A 75 1.90 -26.54 8.23
N PRO A 76 1.47 -27.80 8.01
CA PRO A 76 0.62 -28.52 8.96
C PRO A 76 1.30 -28.65 10.33
N GLN A 77 0.53 -28.35 11.39
CA GLN A 77 0.98 -28.31 12.78
C GLN A 77 1.41 -29.69 13.32
N LYS A 78 2.52 -29.74 14.06
CA LYS A 78 2.85 -30.86 14.97
C LYS A 78 3.30 -30.32 16.33
N GLY A 79 2.36 -30.08 17.26
CA GLY A 79 2.64 -29.59 18.62
C GLY A 79 1.81 -28.37 19.03
N SER A 80 2.11 -27.78 20.20
CA SER A 80 1.30 -26.72 20.84
C SER A 80 1.61 -25.27 20.41
N VAL A 81 2.67 -25.03 19.61
CA VAL A 81 3.00 -23.71 19.04
C VAL A 81 3.38 -23.86 17.56
N ASP A 82 2.86 -22.99 16.69
CA ASP A 82 3.25 -22.93 15.28
C ASP A 82 4.56 -22.13 15.14
N GLU A 83 5.69 -22.80 15.46
CA GLU A 83 7.04 -22.23 15.43
C GLU A 83 7.36 -21.58 14.07
N ALA A 84 6.78 -22.09 12.98
CA ALA A 84 6.94 -21.53 11.64
C ALA A 84 6.22 -20.18 11.50
N ALA A 85 5.02 -20.02 12.07
CA ALA A 85 4.34 -18.73 12.13
C ALA A 85 5.09 -17.69 12.97
N LEU A 86 5.84 -18.15 13.97
CA LEU A 86 6.67 -17.34 14.87
C LEU A 86 8.13 -17.24 14.42
N SER A 87 8.42 -17.57 13.15
CA SER A 87 9.75 -17.51 12.57
C SER A 87 9.85 -16.42 11.51
N PRO A 88 10.73 -15.42 11.66
CA PRO A 88 10.94 -14.41 10.61
C PRO A 88 11.56 -14.99 9.34
N SER A 89 12.13 -16.20 9.40
CA SER A 89 12.71 -16.88 8.24
C SER A 89 11.64 -17.55 7.36
N ILE A 90 10.47 -17.85 7.92
CA ILE A 90 9.38 -18.57 7.24
C ILE A 90 8.17 -17.65 7.06
N ASN A 91 7.75 -17.01 8.16
CA ASN A 91 6.76 -15.96 8.16
C ASN A 91 7.45 -14.59 8.11
N ARG A 92 7.58 -14.01 6.91
CA ARG A 92 8.33 -12.76 6.71
C ARG A 92 7.70 -11.52 7.35
N ILE A 93 6.42 -11.59 7.75
CA ILE A 93 5.78 -10.51 8.50
C ILE A 93 5.97 -10.66 10.02
N TYR A 94 6.42 -11.82 10.50
CA TYR A 94 6.73 -12.00 11.91
C TYR A 94 7.90 -11.12 12.34
N TYR A 95 8.00 -10.90 13.65
CA TYR A 95 9.08 -10.12 14.24
C TYR A 95 10.45 -10.74 13.94
N ASP A 96 11.31 -9.98 13.28
CA ASP A 96 12.71 -10.29 13.06
C ASP A 96 13.60 -9.40 13.94
N PRO A 97 14.21 -9.92 15.01
CA PRO A 97 15.01 -9.12 15.90
C PRO A 97 16.31 -8.61 15.26
N ARG A 98 16.68 -9.14 14.08
CA ARG A 98 17.87 -8.73 13.32
C ARG A 98 17.72 -7.36 12.66
N ILE A 99 16.49 -6.87 12.50
CA ILE A 99 16.20 -5.59 11.84
C ILE A 99 15.53 -4.60 12.80
N ARG A 100 15.73 -3.32 12.51
CA ARG A 100 15.02 -2.22 13.17
C ARG A 100 13.70 -1.95 12.45
N TYR A 101 12.59 -1.99 13.18
CA TYR A 101 11.29 -1.57 12.68
C TYR A 101 11.14 -0.05 12.76
N LYS A 102 10.54 0.55 11.71
CA LYS A 102 10.35 2.00 11.62
C LYS A 102 9.01 2.40 12.21
N ASN A 103 8.91 3.56 12.85
CA ASN A 103 7.61 4.09 13.25
C ASN A 103 6.77 4.45 12.01
N ARG A 104 5.45 4.50 12.17
CA ARG A 104 4.62 5.29 11.24
C ARG A 104 5.03 6.76 11.33
N VAL A 105 4.66 7.52 10.30
CA VAL A 105 4.85 8.97 10.30
C VAL A 105 3.53 9.66 10.10
N ASP A 106 3.34 10.81 10.72
CA ASP A 106 2.18 11.64 10.43
C ASP A 106 2.32 12.36 9.07
N ALA A 107 1.30 13.13 8.69
CA ALA A 107 1.27 13.89 7.44
C ALA A 107 2.39 14.95 7.35
N THR A 108 3.00 15.34 8.47
CA THR A 108 4.14 16.27 8.53
C THR A 108 5.49 15.55 8.48
N GLY A 109 5.48 14.22 8.53
CA GLY A 109 6.68 13.37 8.49
C GLY A 109 7.29 13.07 9.85
N ASN A 110 6.62 13.42 10.95
CA ASN A 110 7.08 13.12 12.30
C ASN A 110 6.74 11.69 12.69
N ASP A 111 7.65 11.02 13.41
CA ASP A 111 7.43 9.67 13.92
C ASP A 111 6.24 9.63 14.90
N ILE A 112 5.29 8.74 14.61
CA ILE A 112 4.22 8.35 15.53
C ILE A 112 4.77 7.17 16.33
N ARG A 113 5.20 7.42 17.57
CA ARG A 113 5.65 6.35 18.46
C ARG A 113 4.44 5.64 19.07
N PRO A 114 4.50 4.31 19.27
CA PRO A 114 3.48 3.62 20.05
C PRO A 114 3.42 4.19 21.47
N ASN A 115 2.25 4.69 21.89
CA ASN A 115 2.05 5.33 23.21
C ASN A 115 2.22 4.37 24.39
N THR A 116 2.18 3.06 24.15
CA THR A 116 2.35 2.04 25.18
C THR A 116 3.31 0.99 24.68
N LEU A 117 4.43 0.81 25.39
CA LEU A 117 5.21 -0.43 25.26
C LEU A 117 4.25 -1.59 25.57
N ARG A 118 4.34 -2.67 24.81
CA ARG A 118 3.49 -3.83 25.07
C ARG A 118 3.74 -4.26 26.52
N ASN A 119 2.69 -4.36 27.35
CA ASN A 119 2.76 -4.89 28.73
C ASN A 119 3.13 -6.40 28.78
N SER A 120 3.50 -6.96 27.63
CA SER A 120 4.01 -8.32 27.50
C SER A 120 5.44 -8.33 28.02
N THR A 121 5.65 -9.06 29.11
CA THR A 121 6.97 -9.32 29.68
C THR A 121 7.71 -10.40 28.92
N GLU A 122 7.08 -10.99 27.90
CA GLU A 122 7.56 -12.20 27.23
C GLU A 122 6.96 -12.41 25.83
N PHE A 123 7.78 -12.81 24.87
CA PHE A 123 7.38 -13.25 23.53
C PHE A 123 8.32 -14.33 22.98
N GLU A 124 7.92 -15.01 21.91
CA GLU A 124 8.68 -16.10 21.32
C GLU A 124 9.18 -15.75 19.91
N VAL A 125 10.35 -16.25 19.52
CA VAL A 125 10.89 -16.11 18.17
C VAL A 125 11.66 -17.38 17.83
N TYR A 126 11.36 -17.99 16.68
CA TYR A 126 12.03 -19.21 16.26
C TYR A 126 12.85 -18.99 14.99
N PHE A 127 14.10 -19.46 14.98
CA PHE A 127 14.93 -19.38 13.78
C PHE A 127 15.01 -20.75 13.11
N TYR A 128 14.78 -20.74 11.80
CA TYR A 128 14.92 -21.90 10.93
C TYR A 128 16.39 -22.38 10.88
N LYS A 129 16.63 -23.70 11.00
CA LYS A 129 17.96 -24.31 10.81
C LYS A 129 17.87 -25.64 10.04
N VAL A 130 18.84 -25.90 9.18
CA VAL A 130 18.89 -27.11 8.32
C VAL A 130 19.71 -28.26 8.94
N SER A 131 19.96 -28.28 10.26
CA SER A 131 20.78 -29.36 10.86
C SER A 131 19.95 -30.32 11.73
N PRO A 132 19.87 -31.63 11.38
CA PRO A 132 19.27 -32.66 12.21
C PRO A 132 20.11 -33.04 13.45
N SER A 133 21.31 -32.48 13.62
CA SER A 133 22.29 -32.95 14.61
C SER A 133 22.04 -32.50 16.06
N ALA A 134 20.90 -31.90 16.37
CA ALA A 134 20.55 -31.53 17.74
C ALA A 134 19.47 -32.49 18.27
N THR A 135 19.78 -33.13 19.40
CA THR A 135 18.90 -34.01 20.20
C THR A 135 17.59 -33.35 20.66
N GLN A 136 17.36 -32.07 20.34
CA GLN A 136 16.18 -31.27 20.68
C GLN A 136 15.84 -30.34 19.51
N THR A 137 15.28 -30.92 18.44
CA THR A 137 14.76 -30.20 17.27
C THR A 137 13.31 -30.59 17.03
N SER A 138 12.46 -29.61 16.68
CA SER A 138 11.14 -29.89 16.11
C SER A 138 11.28 -30.01 14.60
N THR A 139 10.73 -31.09 14.04
CA THR A 139 10.73 -31.35 12.59
C THR A 139 9.70 -30.48 11.91
N TRP A 140 10.13 -29.72 10.92
CA TRP A 140 9.30 -29.20 9.84
C TRP A 140 9.29 -30.23 8.69
N ASN A 141 8.20 -30.97 8.58
CA ASN A 141 7.99 -31.87 7.45
C ASN A 141 7.60 -31.01 6.25
N ASN A 142 8.52 -30.92 5.29
CA ASN A 142 8.37 -30.20 4.03
C ASN A 142 7.40 -30.95 3.09
N THR A 143 6.16 -31.19 3.52
CA THR A 143 5.12 -31.77 2.65
C THR A 143 4.44 -30.71 1.78
N GLY A 144 4.83 -29.45 1.91
CA GLY A 144 4.55 -28.38 0.95
C GLY A 144 5.66 -28.28 -0.09
N ASN A 145 5.34 -27.84 -1.30
CA ASN A 145 6.28 -27.72 -2.43
C ASN A 145 7.37 -26.65 -2.19
N ASP A 146 8.33 -26.90 -1.32
CA ASP A 146 9.63 -26.23 -1.39
C ASP A 146 10.46 -26.91 -2.48
N PRO A 147 10.74 -26.23 -3.60
CA PRO A 147 11.46 -26.81 -4.73
C PRO A 147 12.95 -27.06 -4.45
N SER A 148 13.47 -26.72 -3.27
CA SER A 148 14.93 -26.71 -3.02
C SER A 148 15.47 -27.84 -2.15
N ASN A 149 14.69 -28.49 -1.28
CA ASN A 149 15.21 -29.60 -0.46
C ASN A 149 14.12 -30.52 0.07
N GLY A 150 14.03 -31.75 -0.47
CA GLY A 150 13.25 -32.86 0.08
C GLY A 150 13.76 -33.40 1.43
N SER A 151 14.40 -32.56 2.24
CA SER A 151 14.89 -32.88 3.60
C SER A 151 13.97 -32.25 4.64
N ALA A 152 13.72 -32.96 5.75
CA ALA A 152 13.12 -32.36 6.93
C ALA A 152 13.95 -31.15 7.37
N SER A 153 13.30 -30.01 7.63
CA SER A 153 13.97 -28.86 8.24
C SER A 153 13.63 -28.78 9.72
N TYR A 154 14.34 -27.96 10.49
CA TYR A 154 14.26 -28.02 11.94
C TYR A 154 14.22 -26.64 12.60
N PHE A 155 13.45 -26.52 13.68
CA PHE A 155 13.62 -25.44 14.66
C PHE A 155 14.34 -26.02 15.89
N LYS A 156 15.33 -25.29 16.40
CA LYS A 156 16.06 -25.72 17.60
C LYS A 156 15.19 -25.42 18.82
N SER A 157 14.74 -26.44 19.55
CA SER A 157 13.87 -26.31 20.72
C SER A 157 14.55 -26.59 22.06
N GLY A 158 15.83 -26.98 22.06
CA GLY A 158 16.58 -27.31 23.28
C GLY A 158 17.91 -26.59 23.51
N SER A 159 18.56 -26.96 24.62
CA SER A 159 19.65 -26.20 25.25
C SER A 159 20.96 -26.20 24.44
N PRO A 160 21.66 -25.05 24.28
CA PRO A 160 21.19 -23.72 24.68
C PRO A 160 20.02 -23.29 23.77
N ASN A 161 18.91 -22.90 24.40
CA ASN A 161 17.71 -22.46 23.70
C ASN A 161 18.03 -21.15 22.97
N GLY A 162 17.84 -21.11 21.67
CA GLY A 162 18.05 -19.89 20.89
C GLY A 162 18.93 -20.02 19.66
N TYR A 163 18.89 -18.96 18.88
CA TYR A 163 19.68 -18.74 17.68
C TYR A 163 21.08 -18.23 18.03
N GLN A 164 22.09 -18.84 17.43
CA GLN A 164 23.48 -18.38 17.52
C GLN A 164 23.80 -17.57 16.27
N PRO A 165 24.02 -16.25 16.39
CA PRO A 165 24.27 -15.38 15.24
C PRO A 165 25.63 -15.68 14.60
N GLN A 166 25.70 -15.50 13.28
CA GLN A 166 26.96 -15.53 12.54
C GLN A 166 27.65 -14.16 12.61
N THR A 167 28.99 -14.14 12.51
CA THR A 167 29.77 -12.89 12.51
C THR A 167 29.29 -11.91 11.44
N SER A 168 28.86 -12.40 10.27
CA SER A 168 28.36 -11.59 9.15
C SER A 168 27.03 -10.88 9.43
N GLU A 169 26.29 -11.27 10.47
CA GLU A 169 25.00 -10.68 10.83
C GLU A 169 25.12 -9.59 11.90
N LEU A 170 26.27 -9.54 12.59
CA LEU A 170 26.49 -8.76 13.80
C LEU A 170 27.13 -7.40 13.51
N ALA A 171 26.76 -6.40 14.31
CA ALA A 171 27.41 -5.09 14.29
C ALA A 171 28.90 -5.22 14.66
N PRO A 172 29.78 -4.30 14.19
CA PRO A 172 31.20 -4.32 14.55
C PRO A 172 31.42 -4.40 16.06
N GLY A 173 32.18 -5.39 16.51
CA GLY A 173 32.50 -5.63 17.92
C GLY A 173 31.47 -6.45 18.72
N ALA A 174 30.31 -6.79 18.15
CA ALA A 174 29.35 -7.69 18.79
C ALA A 174 29.83 -9.15 18.74
N SER A 175 29.45 -9.93 19.76
CA SER A 175 29.93 -11.31 19.96
C SER A 175 28.95 -12.34 19.44
N THR A 176 29.45 -13.38 18.76
CA THR A 176 28.67 -14.57 18.37
C THR A 176 28.29 -15.44 19.57
N ASN A 177 28.88 -15.21 20.74
CA ASN A 177 28.60 -15.98 21.96
C ASN A 177 27.36 -15.49 22.72
N THR A 178 26.75 -14.38 22.28
CA THR A 178 25.44 -13.93 22.77
C THR A 178 24.38 -14.58 21.89
N PRO A 179 23.60 -15.58 22.38
CA PRO A 179 22.49 -16.12 21.62
C PRO A 179 21.27 -15.19 21.67
N TYR A 180 20.41 -15.28 20.67
CA TYR A 180 19.03 -14.81 20.79
C TYR A 180 18.12 -15.94 21.27
N PRO A 181 17.45 -15.82 22.42
CA PRO A 181 16.64 -16.89 23.00
C PRO A 181 15.37 -17.14 22.19
N ASN A 182 14.86 -18.37 22.17
CA ASN A 182 13.54 -18.62 21.57
C ASN A 182 12.39 -17.97 22.36
N LYS A 183 12.62 -17.78 23.66
CA LYS A 183 11.67 -17.22 24.62
C LYS A 183 12.30 -15.97 25.22
N VAL A 184 11.91 -14.82 24.71
CA VAL A 184 12.44 -13.51 25.05
C VAL A 184 11.66 -12.98 26.24
N SER A 185 12.35 -12.54 27.30
CA SER A 185 11.69 -11.98 28.49
C SER A 185 12.58 -10.97 29.21
N ASN A 186 11.98 -10.24 30.16
CA ASN A 186 12.67 -9.23 30.97
C ASN A 186 13.80 -9.78 31.88
N ASN A 187 13.92 -11.11 32.02
CA ASN A 187 15.03 -11.76 32.70
C ASN A 187 16.32 -11.74 31.88
N ILE A 188 16.21 -11.50 30.57
CA ILE A 188 17.33 -11.47 29.64
C ILE A 188 17.70 -10.01 29.39
N LYS A 189 18.89 -9.61 29.82
CA LYS A 189 19.30 -8.19 29.82
C LYS A 189 19.96 -7.74 28.53
N ASN A 190 20.66 -8.66 27.87
CA ASN A 190 21.44 -8.40 26.68
C ASN A 190 21.04 -9.35 25.57
N PHE A 191 20.85 -8.79 24.38
CA PHE A 191 20.57 -9.48 23.13
C PHE A 191 21.71 -9.18 22.14
N PRO A 192 21.90 -10.03 21.11
CA PRO A 192 22.89 -9.75 20.08
C PRO A 192 22.59 -8.42 19.40
N LYS A 193 23.63 -7.66 19.07
CA LYS A 193 23.45 -6.46 18.25
C LYS A 193 23.73 -6.80 16.79
N TRP A 194 22.67 -6.92 16.01
CA TRP A 194 22.78 -7.14 14.57
C TRP A 194 23.10 -5.85 13.81
N LEU A 195 23.63 -6.00 12.59
CA LEU A 195 23.95 -4.88 11.69
C LEU A 195 22.76 -3.93 11.50
N GLY A 196 21.54 -4.48 11.38
CA GLY A 196 20.32 -3.70 11.17
C GLY A 196 19.80 -2.95 12.40
N ARG A 197 20.31 -3.27 13.60
CA ARG A 197 19.84 -2.72 14.88
C ARG A 197 20.57 -1.45 15.29
N THR A 198 20.43 -0.44 14.44
CA THR A 198 20.97 0.91 14.65
C THR A 198 20.31 1.66 15.82
N ASP A 199 19.18 1.16 16.31
CA ASP A 199 18.47 1.64 17.50
C ASP A 199 19.13 1.23 18.83
N CYS A 200 20.03 0.24 18.83
CA CYS A 200 20.74 -0.20 20.03
C CYS A 200 21.95 0.69 20.32
N ILE A 201 21.72 1.81 21.00
CA ILE A 201 22.72 2.86 21.25
C ILE A 201 23.32 2.81 22.66
N SER A 202 22.67 2.09 23.58
CA SER A 202 23.11 2.01 24.98
C SER A 202 24.41 1.23 25.13
N SER A 203 24.74 0.37 24.17
CA SER A 203 26.00 -0.37 24.11
C SER A 203 26.49 -0.52 22.65
N PRO A 204 27.81 -0.50 22.42
CA PRO A 204 28.36 -0.76 21.09
C PRO A 204 28.17 -2.22 20.64
N THR A 205 28.03 -3.18 21.55
CA THR A 205 28.14 -4.63 21.23
C THR A 205 26.87 -5.46 21.48
N VAL A 206 25.89 -4.92 22.21
CA VAL A 206 24.63 -5.62 22.56
C VAL A 206 23.43 -4.68 22.47
N CYS A 207 22.25 -5.26 22.29
CA CYS A 207 20.97 -4.59 22.49
C CYS A 207 20.46 -4.87 23.91
N THR A 208 19.96 -3.86 24.60
CA THR A 208 19.34 -4.02 25.92
C THR A 208 17.91 -4.56 25.83
N TRP A 209 17.37 -5.07 26.94
CA TRP A 209 15.94 -5.41 27.03
C TRP A 209 15.00 -4.28 26.62
N GLN A 210 15.29 -3.04 27.01
CA GLN A 210 14.44 -1.90 26.68
C GLN A 210 14.45 -1.59 25.18
N GLU A 211 15.61 -1.67 24.53
CA GLU A 211 15.74 -1.48 23.08
C GLU A 211 15.06 -2.62 22.32
N GLU A 212 15.19 -3.86 22.79
CA GLU A 212 14.51 -5.02 22.21
C GLU A 212 12.98 -4.94 22.33
N LEU A 213 12.48 -4.61 23.53
CA LEU A 213 11.05 -4.44 23.78
C LEU A 213 10.46 -3.27 22.97
N GLN A 214 11.23 -2.19 22.79
CA GLN A 214 10.81 -1.07 21.96
C GLN A 214 10.69 -1.48 20.49
N ASN A 215 11.67 -2.19 19.94
CA ASN A 215 11.63 -2.67 18.56
C ASN A 215 10.46 -3.64 18.34
N TYR A 216 10.25 -4.57 19.28
CA TYR A 216 9.12 -5.49 19.27
C TYR A 216 7.77 -4.76 19.34
N SER A 217 7.66 -3.71 20.16
CA SER A 217 6.44 -2.92 20.28
C SER A 217 6.10 -2.20 18.97
N VAL A 218 7.10 -1.62 18.28
CA VAL A 218 6.92 -0.99 16.97
C VAL A 218 6.46 -2.00 15.92
N TRP A 219 7.07 -3.18 15.87
CA TRP A 219 6.57 -4.27 15.00
C TRP A 219 5.12 -4.62 15.32
N SER A 220 4.79 -4.82 16.60
CA SER A 220 3.49 -5.34 17.02
C SER A 220 2.32 -4.42 16.67
N VAL A 221 2.56 -3.11 16.56
CA VAL A 221 1.54 -2.09 16.27
C VAL A 221 1.55 -1.70 14.79
N TYR A 222 2.70 -1.70 14.12
CA TYR A 222 2.84 -1.12 12.79
C TYR A 222 3.22 -2.11 11.69
N HIS A 223 3.49 -3.37 11.99
CA HIS A 223 3.99 -4.35 11.01
C HIS A 223 3.44 -5.77 11.20
N LYS A 224 2.59 -6.01 12.21
CA LYS A 224 2.18 -7.37 12.58
C LYS A 224 1.18 -7.99 11.62
N THR A 225 0.31 -7.19 11.00
CA THR A 225 -0.66 -7.61 10.00
C THR A 225 -0.28 -7.05 8.63
N ARG A 226 -0.77 -7.65 7.55
CA ARG A 226 -0.48 -7.18 6.18
C ARG A 226 -1.00 -5.76 5.99
N GLU A 227 -2.14 -5.40 6.58
CA GLU A 227 -2.61 -4.01 6.54
C GLU A 227 -1.68 -3.07 7.28
N ASP A 228 -1.20 -3.43 8.47
CA ASP A 228 -0.38 -2.51 9.25
C ASP A 228 0.98 -2.30 8.59
N LEU A 229 1.59 -3.38 8.10
CA LEU A 229 2.82 -3.35 7.31
C LEU A 229 2.65 -2.45 6.07
N SER A 230 1.55 -2.64 5.33
CA SER A 230 1.27 -1.87 4.10
C SER A 230 1.04 -0.39 4.39
N ARG A 231 0.22 -0.06 5.39
CA ARG A 231 -0.02 1.32 5.85
C ARG A 231 1.28 2.01 6.23
N THR A 232 2.13 1.33 7.00
CA THR A 232 3.42 1.88 7.44
C THR A 232 4.36 2.10 6.26
N GLY A 233 4.49 1.12 5.36
CA GLY A 233 5.31 1.24 4.16
C GLY A 233 4.87 2.37 3.24
N VAL A 234 3.56 2.49 2.98
CA VAL A 234 2.98 3.56 2.14
C VAL A 234 3.17 4.92 2.79
N GLY A 235 2.89 5.05 4.09
CA GLY A 235 3.09 6.31 4.81
C GLY A 235 4.56 6.77 4.79
N LEU A 236 5.51 5.84 4.89
CA LEU A 236 6.94 6.16 4.74
C LEU A 236 7.31 6.55 3.31
N ALA A 237 6.75 5.88 2.29
CA ALA A 237 7.02 6.19 0.88
C ALA A 237 6.47 7.57 0.46
N PHE A 238 5.32 7.98 1.01
CA PHE A 238 4.69 9.27 0.72
C PHE A 238 5.22 10.42 1.60
N LYS A 239 6.11 10.13 2.56
CA LYS A 239 6.61 11.10 3.53
C LYS A 239 7.24 12.32 2.86
N ASP A 240 8.10 12.11 1.87
CA ASP A 240 8.86 13.19 1.22
C ASP A 240 8.19 13.68 -0.07
N ILE A 241 7.02 13.12 -0.42
CA ILE A 241 6.21 13.60 -1.53
C ILE A 241 5.45 14.85 -1.07
N GLY A 242 5.59 15.93 -1.85
CA GLY A 242 4.88 17.20 -1.65
C GLY A 242 3.97 17.53 -2.85
N PRO A 243 3.71 18.82 -3.12
CA PRO A 243 2.80 19.27 -4.18
C PRO A 243 3.40 19.15 -5.60
N THR A 244 4.12 18.06 -5.86
CA THR A 244 4.72 17.70 -7.16
C THR A 244 3.89 16.66 -7.91
N ILE A 245 2.83 16.13 -7.27
CA ILE A 245 1.86 15.22 -7.85
C ILE A 245 0.43 15.66 -7.50
N ARG A 246 -0.54 15.10 -8.20
CA ARG A 246 -1.94 15.10 -7.80
C ARG A 246 -2.33 13.70 -7.36
N LEU A 247 -2.90 13.58 -6.17
CA LEU A 247 -3.24 12.31 -5.54
C LEU A 247 -4.75 12.15 -5.43
N GLY A 248 -5.26 11.03 -5.92
CA GLY A 248 -6.57 10.47 -5.58
C GLY A 248 -6.38 9.12 -4.90
N TRP A 249 -7.41 8.61 -4.24
CA TRP A 249 -7.31 7.33 -3.56
C TRP A 249 -8.66 6.63 -3.39
N GLY A 250 -8.61 5.32 -3.19
CA GLY A 250 -9.78 4.48 -2.95
C GLY A 250 -9.37 3.15 -2.35
N THR A 251 -10.34 2.43 -1.79
CA THR A 251 -10.17 1.03 -1.46
C THR A 251 -10.75 0.14 -2.55
N ILE A 252 -10.30 -1.11 -2.66
CA ILE A 252 -10.75 -2.01 -3.72
C ILE A 252 -12.26 -2.27 -3.64
N ASN A 253 -12.81 -2.48 -2.45
CA ASN A 253 -14.25 -2.74 -2.26
C ASN A 253 -15.10 -1.48 -2.54
N LYS A 254 -14.57 -0.27 -2.28
CA LYS A 254 -15.26 0.97 -2.68
C LYS A 254 -15.22 1.19 -4.19
N LEU A 255 -14.07 0.91 -4.82
CA LEU A 255 -13.91 1.02 -6.27
C LEU A 255 -14.74 -0.01 -7.03
N GLU A 256 -14.99 -1.19 -6.45
CA GLU A 256 -15.93 -2.15 -7.00
C GLU A 256 -17.32 -1.53 -7.23
N ASN A 257 -17.75 -0.67 -6.31
CA ASN A 257 -18.98 0.11 -6.38
C ASN A 257 -18.90 1.33 -7.33
N GLY A 258 -17.82 1.46 -8.10
CA GLY A 258 -17.68 2.44 -9.19
C GLY A 258 -17.25 3.84 -8.74
N GLN A 259 -16.71 3.99 -7.52
CA GLN A 259 -16.31 5.27 -6.96
C GLN A 259 -14.97 5.22 -6.22
N LEU A 260 -14.18 6.28 -6.32
CA LEU A 260 -13.01 6.52 -5.48
C LEU A 260 -13.43 6.96 -4.07
N THR A 261 -12.52 6.92 -3.10
CA THR A 261 -12.70 7.61 -1.82
C THR A 261 -12.50 9.11 -1.97
N SER A 262 -11.46 9.51 -2.71
CA SER A 262 -11.16 10.89 -3.07
C SER A 262 -10.69 10.91 -4.53
N GLY A 263 -11.26 11.82 -5.31
CA GLY A 263 -10.72 12.19 -6.62
C GLY A 263 -9.34 12.83 -6.50
N VAL A 264 -8.65 12.94 -7.64
CA VAL A 264 -7.32 13.55 -7.69
C VAL A 264 -7.38 15.03 -7.32
N ALA A 265 -6.44 15.46 -6.49
CA ALA A 265 -6.21 16.87 -6.13
C ALA A 265 -4.72 17.10 -5.89
N LEU A 266 -4.25 18.35 -5.92
CA LEU A 266 -2.85 18.67 -5.62
C LEU A 266 -2.45 18.09 -4.27
N PHE A 267 -1.33 17.36 -4.19
CA PHE A 267 -0.87 16.75 -2.94
C PHE A 267 -0.18 17.78 -2.02
N ASP A 268 -0.92 18.83 -1.67
CA ASP A 268 -0.53 19.84 -0.69
C ASP A 268 -0.68 19.32 0.76
N ALA A 269 -0.40 20.17 1.74
CA ALA A 269 -0.49 19.80 3.16
C ALA A 269 -1.90 19.36 3.59
N SER A 270 -2.95 19.94 3.02
CA SER A 270 -4.34 19.59 3.37
C SER A 270 -4.72 18.23 2.79
N VAL A 271 -4.40 17.99 1.52
CA VAL A 271 -4.65 16.70 0.87
C VAL A 271 -3.81 15.60 1.51
N LYS A 272 -2.56 15.91 1.88
CA LYS A 272 -1.68 14.99 2.62
C LYS A 272 -2.26 14.62 3.98
N ALA A 273 -2.75 15.58 4.76
CA ALA A 273 -3.40 15.29 6.04
C ALA A 273 -4.61 14.34 5.87
N ARG A 274 -5.48 14.60 4.90
CA ARG A 274 -6.63 13.70 4.60
C ARG A 274 -6.20 12.33 4.12
N PHE A 275 -5.14 12.24 3.32
CA PHE A 275 -4.62 10.96 2.84
C PHE A 275 -4.08 10.10 3.98
N TYR A 276 -3.28 10.67 4.90
CA TYR A 276 -2.74 9.93 6.05
C TYR A 276 -3.84 9.54 7.04
N ASP A 277 -4.80 10.43 7.30
CA ASP A 277 -5.97 10.12 8.13
C ASP A 277 -6.78 8.97 7.53
N TRP A 278 -7.07 9.02 6.23
CA TRP A 278 -7.72 7.92 5.53
C TRP A 278 -6.89 6.63 5.61
N LEU A 279 -5.63 6.65 5.19
CA LEU A 279 -4.75 5.47 5.09
C LEU A 279 -4.68 4.71 6.42
N TYR A 280 -4.57 5.42 7.53
CA TYR A 280 -4.43 4.81 8.85
C TYR A 280 -5.76 4.38 9.49
N ASN A 281 -6.90 4.80 8.93
CA ASN A 281 -8.24 4.49 9.43
C ASN A 281 -9.11 3.67 8.45
N VAL A 282 -8.59 3.25 7.28
CA VAL A 282 -9.33 2.36 6.36
C VAL A 282 -9.77 1.08 7.10
N PRO A 283 -11.07 0.78 7.18
CA PRO A 283 -11.52 -0.49 7.74
C PRO A 283 -11.14 -1.65 6.81
N ILE A 284 -10.82 -2.81 7.39
CA ILE A 284 -10.48 -4.02 6.64
C ILE A 284 -11.69 -4.96 6.68
N SER A 285 -12.34 -5.14 5.53
CA SER A 285 -13.53 -5.96 5.33
C SER A 285 -13.77 -6.25 3.86
N GLY A 286 -14.39 -7.40 3.56
CA GLY A 286 -14.89 -7.71 2.23
C GLY A 286 -13.96 -8.59 1.41
N ASP A 287 -14.28 -8.69 0.13
CA ASP A 287 -13.60 -9.50 -0.87
C ASP A 287 -12.41 -8.77 -1.49
N THR A 288 -11.75 -9.38 -2.47
CA THR A 288 -10.57 -8.84 -3.14
C THR A 288 -10.82 -8.56 -4.64
N PRO A 289 -11.67 -7.58 -4.99
CA PRO A 289 -12.06 -7.28 -6.38
C PRO A 289 -11.02 -6.43 -7.13
N ASN A 290 -9.75 -6.82 -7.09
CA ASN A 290 -8.62 -6.06 -7.61
C ASN A 290 -8.79 -5.65 -9.08
N ARG A 291 -9.30 -6.53 -9.94
CA ARG A 291 -9.43 -6.24 -11.39
C ARG A 291 -10.53 -5.23 -11.63
N LYS A 292 -11.65 -5.38 -10.92
CA LYS A 292 -12.75 -4.43 -10.99
C LYS A 292 -12.35 -3.05 -10.45
N ALA A 293 -11.56 -3.02 -9.38
CA ALA A 293 -11.05 -1.78 -8.82
C ALA A 293 -10.17 -1.00 -9.83
N LEU A 294 -9.29 -1.70 -10.55
CA LEU A 294 -8.46 -1.12 -11.62
C LEU A 294 -9.30 -0.63 -12.81
N ASP A 295 -10.30 -1.40 -13.26
CA ASP A 295 -11.28 -0.98 -14.28
C ASP A 295 -11.97 0.33 -13.90
N THR A 296 -12.43 0.45 -12.65
CA THR A 296 -13.04 1.68 -12.14
C THR A 296 -12.08 2.87 -12.20
N VAL A 297 -10.81 2.70 -11.84
CA VAL A 297 -9.80 3.77 -11.96
C VAL A 297 -9.52 4.13 -13.42
N GLY A 298 -9.48 3.15 -14.32
CA GLY A 298 -9.38 3.38 -15.76
C GLY A 298 -10.54 4.23 -16.31
N LYS A 299 -11.78 3.91 -15.89
CA LYS A 299 -12.98 4.69 -16.24
C LYS A 299 -12.95 6.10 -15.66
N TYR A 300 -12.49 6.25 -14.42
CA TYR A 300 -12.25 7.55 -13.82
C TYR A 300 -11.29 8.40 -14.65
N PHE A 301 -10.17 7.82 -15.11
CA PHE A 301 -9.25 8.49 -16.03
C PHE A 301 -9.81 8.72 -17.43
N SER A 302 -10.86 8.03 -17.84
CA SER A 302 -11.49 8.22 -19.16
C SER A 302 -12.46 9.40 -19.20
N ARG A 303 -12.76 10.01 -18.04
CA ARG A 303 -13.62 11.19 -17.96
C ARG A 303 -13.01 12.37 -18.70
N THR A 304 -13.84 13.16 -19.38
CA THR A 304 -13.42 14.36 -20.15
C THR A 304 -14.11 15.63 -19.70
N ASP A 305 -14.93 15.57 -18.65
CA ASP A 305 -15.60 16.73 -18.07
C ASP A 305 -14.66 17.53 -17.16
N SER A 306 -15.05 18.77 -16.85
CA SER A 306 -14.26 19.72 -16.06
C SER A 306 -13.95 19.26 -14.63
N ALA A 307 -14.81 18.40 -14.06
CA ALA A 307 -14.58 17.77 -12.75
C ALA A 307 -13.75 16.47 -12.85
N GLY A 308 -13.38 16.05 -14.05
CA GLY A 308 -12.53 14.89 -14.29
C GLY A 308 -11.06 15.14 -13.91
N PRO A 309 -10.23 14.08 -13.92
CA PRO A 309 -8.85 14.13 -13.43
C PRO A 309 -7.87 14.93 -14.30
N TRP A 310 -8.33 15.38 -15.47
CA TRP A 310 -7.53 16.14 -16.42
C TRP A 310 -7.57 17.65 -16.18
N GLY A 311 -8.56 18.09 -15.39
CA GLY A 311 -8.75 19.46 -14.96
C GLY A 311 -7.46 20.11 -14.45
N SER A 312 -7.30 21.42 -14.64
CA SER A 312 -6.20 22.20 -14.08
C SER A 312 -6.22 22.17 -12.56
N ASN A 313 -7.42 22.30 -11.97
CA ASN A 313 -7.66 22.19 -10.52
C ASN A 313 -8.87 21.28 -10.25
N PRO A 314 -8.68 19.94 -10.29
CA PRO A 314 -9.74 18.98 -10.08
C PRO A 314 -10.16 18.94 -8.60
N ASN A 315 -11.45 18.66 -8.37
CA ASN A 315 -12.00 18.61 -7.02
C ASN A 315 -11.90 17.21 -6.42
N PRO A 316 -11.36 17.04 -5.20
CA PRO A 316 -11.28 15.74 -4.55
C PRO A 316 -12.64 15.07 -4.26
N SER A 317 -13.74 15.82 -4.26
CA SER A 317 -15.11 15.27 -4.16
C SER A 317 -15.61 14.65 -5.47
N SER A 318 -14.89 14.83 -6.59
CA SER A 318 -15.20 14.19 -7.86
C SER A 318 -14.68 12.76 -7.87
N THR A 319 -15.48 11.84 -7.32
CA THR A 319 -15.09 10.43 -7.09
C THR A 319 -15.68 9.44 -8.09
N GLY A 320 -16.70 9.84 -8.85
CA GLY A 320 -17.39 8.96 -9.79
C GLY A 320 -16.65 8.73 -11.11
N THR A 321 -17.07 7.69 -11.84
CA THR A 321 -16.51 7.31 -13.15
C THR A 321 -17.23 7.95 -14.34
N THR A 322 -18.33 8.66 -14.11
CA THR A 322 -19.11 9.35 -15.13
C THR A 322 -18.99 10.87 -14.99
N ALA A 323 -19.30 11.59 -16.06
CA ALA A 323 -19.25 13.05 -16.06
C ALA A 323 -20.24 13.65 -15.05
N SER A 324 -19.78 14.60 -14.25
CA SER A 324 -20.59 15.32 -13.24
C SER A 324 -20.72 16.82 -13.53
N GLY A 325 -19.96 17.33 -14.51
CA GLY A 325 -19.86 18.76 -14.81
C GLY A 325 -19.19 19.55 -13.68
N SER A 326 -19.23 20.89 -13.73
CA SER A 326 -18.56 21.77 -12.76
C SER A 326 -19.30 21.92 -11.41
N SER A 327 -20.38 21.17 -11.19
CA SER A 327 -21.30 21.33 -10.05
C SER A 327 -20.68 21.00 -8.69
N LEU A 328 -19.58 20.23 -8.68
CA LEU A 328 -18.91 19.78 -7.46
C LEU A 328 -17.89 20.79 -6.93
N GLY A 329 -17.65 21.91 -7.61
CA GLY A 329 -16.53 22.82 -7.38
C GLY A 329 -15.28 22.39 -8.17
N GLY A 330 -14.38 23.33 -8.46
CA GLY A 330 -13.26 23.16 -9.40
C GLY A 330 -13.28 24.23 -10.49
N VAL A 331 -12.23 24.30 -11.32
CA VAL A 331 -12.23 25.23 -12.47
C VAL A 331 -13.18 24.69 -13.53
N ASN A 332 -14.14 25.50 -13.95
CA ASN A 332 -15.02 25.18 -15.08
C ASN A 332 -14.24 25.36 -16.38
N GLU A 333 -13.59 24.31 -16.85
CA GLU A 333 -12.82 24.32 -18.09
C GLU A 333 -13.34 23.26 -19.08
N PRO A 334 -13.44 23.58 -20.38
CA PRO A 334 -13.83 22.61 -21.39
C PRO A 334 -12.72 21.57 -21.60
N SER A 335 -13.07 20.41 -22.17
CA SER A 335 -12.12 19.34 -22.45
C SER A 335 -10.94 19.77 -23.33
N SER A 336 -11.13 20.77 -24.20
CA SER A 336 -10.08 21.35 -25.05
C SER A 336 -9.02 22.14 -24.27
N ALA A 337 -9.31 22.56 -23.04
CA ALA A 337 -8.37 23.24 -22.16
C ALA A 337 -7.58 22.27 -21.27
N HIS A 338 -7.93 20.98 -21.26
CA HIS A 338 -7.23 19.97 -20.49
C HIS A 338 -5.78 19.78 -20.98
N LEU A 339 -4.86 19.62 -20.02
CA LEU A 339 -3.43 19.44 -20.34
C LEU A 339 -3.17 18.06 -20.96
N SER A 340 -2.92 18.02 -22.27
CA SER A 340 -2.76 16.78 -23.07
C SER A 340 -1.57 15.89 -22.67
N CYS A 341 -0.51 16.44 -22.09
CA CYS A 341 0.68 15.67 -21.64
C CYS A 341 0.62 15.21 -20.18
N ARG A 342 -0.53 15.37 -19.52
CA ARG A 342 -0.72 14.94 -18.13
C ARG A 342 -0.64 13.41 -18.07
N ARG A 343 0.23 12.87 -17.22
CA ARG A 343 0.35 11.43 -17.01
C ARG A 343 -0.58 10.99 -15.89
N SER A 344 -1.15 9.81 -15.99
CA SER A 344 -2.02 9.22 -14.96
C SER A 344 -1.56 7.81 -14.64
N PHE A 345 -1.35 7.53 -13.35
CA PHE A 345 -0.88 6.25 -12.85
C PHE A 345 -1.85 5.71 -11.80
N ALA A 346 -2.00 4.38 -11.75
CA ALA A 346 -2.64 3.67 -10.65
C ALA A 346 -1.57 2.90 -9.87
N MET A 347 -1.62 2.98 -8.54
CA MET A 347 -0.76 2.20 -7.65
C MET A 347 -1.66 1.33 -6.76
N LEU A 348 -1.69 0.03 -7.04
CA LEU A 348 -2.42 -0.95 -6.25
C LEU A 348 -1.51 -1.58 -5.20
N MET A 349 -1.89 -1.46 -3.94
CA MET A 349 -1.27 -2.14 -2.81
C MET A 349 -2.21 -3.25 -2.33
N THR A 350 -1.83 -4.52 -2.53
CA THR A 350 -2.62 -5.72 -2.25
C THR A 350 -1.72 -6.87 -1.79
N ASP A 351 -2.28 -7.85 -1.09
CA ASP A 351 -1.59 -9.11 -0.77
C ASP A 351 -1.61 -10.15 -1.91
N GLY A 352 -2.29 -9.83 -3.02
CA GLY A 352 -2.03 -10.39 -4.35
C GLY A 352 -3.05 -11.40 -4.88
N TYR A 353 -3.96 -11.95 -4.05
CA TYR A 353 -4.97 -12.90 -4.53
C TYR A 353 -6.29 -12.19 -4.82
N TYR A 354 -6.76 -12.23 -6.06
CA TYR A 354 -8.08 -11.69 -6.42
C TYR A 354 -9.15 -12.80 -6.39
N ASN A 355 -10.38 -12.44 -6.04
CA ASN A 355 -11.51 -13.38 -6.01
C ASN A 355 -12.78 -12.83 -6.73
N ASP A 356 -12.61 -11.81 -7.59
CA ASP A 356 -13.70 -11.29 -8.42
C ASP A 356 -14.10 -12.21 -9.58
N SER A 357 -15.35 -12.04 -10.03
CA SER A 357 -15.91 -12.66 -11.25
C SER A 357 -15.77 -11.76 -12.49
N PHE A 358 -14.84 -10.80 -12.46
CA PHE A 358 -14.74 -9.78 -13.51
C PHE A 358 -14.22 -10.38 -14.82
N ASN A 359 -14.97 -10.22 -15.90
CA ASN A 359 -14.65 -10.77 -17.22
C ASN A 359 -14.03 -9.75 -18.19
N GLY A 360 -13.83 -8.49 -17.75
CA GLY A 360 -13.16 -7.47 -18.56
C GLY A 360 -11.64 -7.66 -18.61
N LEU A 361 -11.01 -7.24 -19.70
CA LEU A 361 -9.56 -7.17 -19.78
C LEU A 361 -9.09 -6.11 -18.77
N GLY A 362 -8.18 -6.51 -17.88
CA GLY A 362 -7.45 -5.59 -16.99
C GLY A 362 -6.38 -4.84 -17.74
#